data_AF-F3U9A1-F1
#
_entry.id   AF-F3U9A1-F1
#
_cell.length_a   1.000
_cell.length_b   1.000
_cell.length_c   1.000
_cell.angle_alpha   90.00
_cell.angle_beta   90.00
_cell.angle_gamma   90.00
#
_symmetry.space_group_name_H-M   'P 1'
#
loop_
_entity.id
_entity.type
_entity.pdbx_description
1 polymer ?
#
loop_
_entity_poly.entity_id
_entity_poly.type
_entity_poly.pdbx_seq_one_letter_code
_entity_poly.pdbx_strand_id
1 'polypeptide(L)'
;MYYLLHTYDICKVFYNFGGGVRQGGTWSDIYKMELLIPPCNEQQKIADYLDKKIAQLDRAKRLLEKQIQKLKDYRSSLIYETVTKGLDKTVPMKDSGIDWIGQVPEGWGVSKLKFTLEKASNNIKVGPFGSSLSGDAIRSSGKWVYNQRNVLDNNFTETDTFISDAKWKD
;
A
#
# COMPACT_ATOMS: atom_id res chain seq x y z
N MET A 1 25.17 10.90 -26.78
CA MET A 1 26.02 10.65 -25.59
C MET A 1 25.24 10.12 -24.39
N TYR A 2 24.15 10.77 -23.94
CA TYR A 2 23.36 10.33 -22.77
C TYR A 2 23.02 8.83 -22.77
N TYR A 3 22.34 8.35 -23.82
CA TYR A 3 21.91 6.95 -23.93
C TYR A 3 23.05 5.93 -23.87
N LEU A 4 24.20 6.25 -24.46
CA LEU A 4 25.38 5.38 -24.45
C LEU A 4 25.93 5.23 -23.02
N LEU A 5 26.19 6.36 -22.34
CA LEU A 5 26.72 6.35 -20.98
C LEU A 5 25.71 5.73 -19.99
N HIS A 6 24.42 5.98 -20.17
CA HIS A 6 23.38 5.35 -19.37
C HIS A 6 23.34 3.83 -19.56
N THR A 7 23.51 3.35 -20.79
CA THR A 7 23.61 1.91 -21.07
C THR A 7 24.84 1.29 -20.39
N TYR A 8 25.96 2.00 -20.40
CA TYR A 8 27.20 1.55 -19.75
C TYR A 8 27.03 1.44 -18.23
N ASP A 9 26.29 2.36 -17.62
CA ASP A 9 25.93 2.27 -16.21
C ASP A 9 25.04 1.06 -15.91
N ILE A 10 23.96 0.87 -16.68
CA ILE A 10 23.06 -0.29 -16.54
C ILE A 10 23.82 -1.62 -16.70
N CYS A 11 24.72 -1.68 -17.68
CA CYS A 11 25.58 -2.83 -17.93
C CYS A 11 26.74 -2.95 -16.93
N LYS A 12 26.82 -2.07 -15.93
CA LYS A 12 27.86 -2.03 -14.89
C LYS A 12 29.28 -1.90 -15.44
N VAL A 13 29.44 -1.29 -16.62
CA VAL A 13 30.77 -1.04 -17.22
C VAL A 13 31.61 -0.16 -16.29
N PHE A 14 31.00 0.84 -15.66
CA PHE A 14 31.67 1.74 -14.72
C PHE A 14 32.10 1.07 -13.40
N TYR A 15 31.54 -0.10 -13.06
CA TYR A 15 31.93 -0.83 -11.85
C TYR A 15 33.33 -1.43 -11.97
N ASN A 16 33.86 -1.55 -13.19
CA ASN A 16 35.23 -1.99 -13.42
C ASN A 16 36.28 -0.89 -13.14
N PHE A 17 35.86 0.35 -12.88
CA PHE A 17 36.80 1.46 -12.63
C PHE A 17 37.28 1.51 -11.17
N GLY A 18 36.60 0.83 -10.25
CA GLY A 18 36.97 0.79 -8.84
C GLY A 18 37.89 -0.38 -8.49
N GLY A 19 38.74 -0.18 -7.49
CA GLY A 19 39.55 -1.23 -6.87
C GLY A 19 39.20 -1.44 -5.40
N GLY A 20 39.10 -2.71 -4.96
CA GLY A 20 38.83 -3.06 -3.57
C GLY A 20 37.38 -2.74 -3.13
N VAL A 21 37.20 -2.35 -1.86
CA VAL A 21 35.88 -2.13 -1.25
C VAL A 21 35.23 -0.80 -1.69
N ARG A 22 36.01 0.15 -2.24
CA ARG A 22 35.50 1.44 -2.73
C ARG A 22 35.33 1.41 -4.25
N GLN A 23 34.08 1.51 -4.69
CA GLN A 23 33.69 1.51 -6.11
C GLN A 23 33.67 2.95 -6.67
N GLY A 24 34.81 3.63 -6.65
CA GLY A 24 34.95 4.99 -7.20
C GLY A 24 35.90 4.99 -8.39
N GLY A 25 35.43 5.44 -9.56
CA GLY A 25 36.27 5.66 -10.73
C GLY A 25 37.03 6.98 -10.67
N THR A 26 38.21 7.03 -11.30
CA THR A 26 38.99 8.25 -11.47
C THR A 26 38.75 8.88 -12.84
N TRP A 27 39.11 10.15 -13.01
CA TRP A 27 39.08 10.82 -14.33
C TRP A 27 39.93 10.10 -15.38
N SER A 28 41.01 9.46 -14.95
CA SER A 28 41.88 8.66 -15.82
C SER A 28 41.16 7.43 -16.38
N ASP A 29 40.24 6.83 -15.63
CA ASP A 29 39.48 5.66 -16.06
C ASP A 29 38.47 6.03 -17.13
N ILE A 30 37.80 7.18 -16.96
CA ILE A 30 36.89 7.74 -17.97
C ILE A 30 37.64 8.07 -19.26
N TYR A 31 38.83 8.67 -19.16
CA TYR A 31 39.63 9.04 -20.34
C TYR A 31 40.09 7.83 -21.16
N LYS A 32 40.34 6.69 -20.49
CA LYS A 32 40.76 5.43 -21.14
C LYS A 32 39.62 4.63 -21.75
N MET A 33 38.37 5.10 -21.60
CA MET A 33 37.23 4.41 -22.17
C MET A 33 37.25 4.42 -23.68
N GLU A 34 37.20 3.24 -24.26
CA GLU A 34 36.94 3.10 -25.68
C GLU A 34 35.43 3.29 -25.94
N LEU A 35 35.10 4.36 -26.67
CA LEU A 35 33.73 4.69 -27.04
C LEU A 35 33.52 4.45 -28.53
N LEU A 36 32.48 3.69 -28.85
CA LEU A 36 31.98 3.60 -30.22
C LEU A 36 31.18 4.87 -30.51
N ILE A 37 31.75 5.76 -31.32
CA ILE A 37 31.14 7.03 -31.71
C ILE A 37 30.77 6.95 -33.20
N PRO A 38 29.52 6.61 -33.55
CA PRO A 38 29.09 6.60 -34.94
C PRO A 38 28.99 8.04 -35.49
N PRO A 39 28.82 8.24 -36.81
CA PRO A 39 28.65 9.58 -37.39
C PRO A 39 27.48 10.35 -36.77
N CYS A 40 27.57 11.68 -36.70
CA CYS A 40 26.57 12.53 -36.02
C CYS A 40 25.14 12.29 -36.50
N ASN A 41 24.92 12.03 -37.79
CA ASN A 41 23.60 11.72 -38.35
C ASN A 41 23.01 10.43 -37.75
N GLU A 42 23.82 9.40 -37.59
CA GLU A 42 23.39 8.13 -36.98
C GLU A 42 23.15 8.30 -35.47
N GLN A 43 24.02 9.05 -34.78
CA GLN A 43 23.81 9.40 -33.37
C GLN A 43 22.45 10.09 -33.16
N GLN A 44 22.11 11.05 -34.02
CA GLN A 44 20.85 11.78 -33.92
C GLN A 44 19.65 10.86 -34.15
N LYS A 45 19.70 10.01 -35.19
CA LYS A 45 18.62 9.04 -35.47
C LYS A 45 18.40 8.06 -34.32
N ILE A 46 19.47 7.58 -33.69
CA ILE A 46 19.38 6.71 -32.51
C ILE A 46 18.75 7.45 -31.34
N ALA A 47 19.19 8.68 -31.05
CA ALA A 47 18.63 9.50 -29.98
C ALA A 47 17.14 9.79 -30.20
N ASP A 48 16.76 10.26 -31.38
CA ASP A 48 15.37 10.59 -31.73
C ASP A 48 14.45 9.37 -31.60
N TYR A 49 14.94 8.20 -32.02
CA TYR A 49 14.20 6.95 -31.89
C TYR A 49 13.97 6.58 -30.42
N LEU A 50 15.01 6.65 -29.59
CA LEU A 50 14.93 6.33 -28.16
C LEU A 50 14.04 7.35 -27.42
N ASP A 51 14.20 8.64 -27.69
CA ASP A 51 13.37 9.71 -27.13
C ASP A 51 11.88 9.46 -27.44
N LYS A 52 11.57 9.13 -28.69
CA LYS A 52 10.19 8.82 -29.10
C LYS A 52 9.64 7.61 -28.36
N LYS A 53 10.44 6.56 -28.17
CA LYS A 53 10.01 5.34 -27.45
C LYS A 53 9.80 5.62 -25.96
N ILE A 54 10.70 6.37 -25.34
CA ILE A 54 10.58 6.77 -23.93
C ILE A 54 9.34 7.64 -23.73
N ALA A 55 9.11 8.64 -24.59
CA ALA A 55 7.92 9.49 -24.53
C ALA A 55 6.61 8.68 -24.65
N GLN A 56 6.59 7.62 -25.47
CA GLN A 56 5.45 6.70 -25.58
C GLN A 56 5.23 5.93 -24.28
N LEU A 57 6.30 5.38 -23.69
CA LEU A 57 6.24 4.65 -22.41
C LEU A 57 5.80 5.56 -21.26
N ASP A 58 6.35 6.76 -21.17
CA ASP A 58 5.99 7.73 -20.14
C ASP A 58 4.52 8.15 -20.26
N ARG A 59 4.02 8.31 -21.49
CA ARG A 59 2.59 8.59 -21.71
C ARG A 59 1.72 7.43 -21.22
N ALA A 60 2.10 6.19 -21.52
CA ALA A 60 1.36 5.01 -21.07
C ALA A 60 1.37 4.88 -19.54
N LYS A 61 2.54 5.07 -18.91
CA LYS A 61 2.70 5.07 -17.46
C LYS A 61 1.81 6.11 -16.78
N ARG A 62 1.85 7.36 -17.24
CA ARG A 62 0.99 8.44 -16.71
C ARG A 62 -0.50 8.11 -16.83
N LEU A 63 -0.92 7.51 -17.94
CA LEU A 63 -2.31 7.15 -18.14
C LEU A 63 -2.74 6.04 -17.16
N LEU A 64 -1.90 5.02 -16.98
CA LEU A 64 -2.15 3.93 -16.03
C LEU A 64 -2.22 4.45 -14.58
N GLU A 65 -1.28 5.29 -14.17
CA GLU A 65 -1.29 5.92 -12.84
C GLU A 65 -2.58 6.72 -12.62
N LYS A 66 -3.03 7.49 -13.62
CA LYS A 66 -4.30 8.23 -13.57
C LYS A 66 -5.51 7.30 -13.47
N GLN A 67 -5.51 6.18 -14.19
CA GLN A 67 -6.59 5.18 -14.12
C GLN A 67 -6.64 4.52 -12.74
N ILE A 68 -5.50 4.14 -12.18
CA ILE A 68 -5.40 3.57 -10.83
C ILE A 68 -5.96 4.56 -9.80
N GLN A 69 -5.58 5.84 -9.89
CA GLN A 69 -6.08 6.84 -8.97
C GLN A 69 -7.60 7.00 -9.09
N LYS A 70 -8.12 7.11 -10.32
CA LYS A 70 -9.56 7.23 -10.57
C LYS A 70 -10.34 6.03 -10.03
N LEU A 71 -9.80 4.81 -10.16
CA LEU A 71 -10.43 3.60 -9.61
C LEU A 71 -10.39 3.57 -8.08
N LYS A 72 -9.31 4.04 -7.45
CA LYS A 72 -9.24 4.18 -6.00
C LYS A 72 -10.27 5.18 -5.49
N ASP A 73 -10.36 6.36 -6.12
CA ASP A 73 -11.32 7.40 -5.76
C ASP A 73 -12.77 6.91 -5.95
N TYR A 74 -13.04 6.27 -7.08
CA TYR A 74 -14.35 5.67 -7.36
C TYR A 74 -14.70 4.59 -6.34
N ARG A 75 -13.77 3.69 -6.01
CA ARG A 75 -14.00 2.66 -4.98
C ARG A 75 -14.34 3.29 -3.63
N SER A 76 -13.59 4.29 -3.19
CA SER A 76 -13.86 4.98 -1.92
C SER A 76 -15.22 5.66 -1.93
N SER A 77 -15.56 6.36 -3.02
CA SER A 77 -16.87 6.99 -3.19
C SER A 77 -18.00 5.98 -3.22
N LEU A 78 -17.83 4.86 -3.91
CA LEU A 78 -18.83 3.80 -4.02
C LEU A 78 -19.07 3.13 -2.67
N ILE A 79 -18.01 2.84 -1.91
CA ILE A 79 -18.13 2.32 -0.55
C ILE A 79 -18.89 3.32 0.31
N TYR A 80 -18.49 4.60 0.30
CA TYR A 80 -19.17 5.64 1.07
C TYR A 80 -20.65 5.74 0.72
N GLU A 81 -20.99 5.81 -0.57
CA GLU A 81 -22.38 5.88 -1.03
C GLU A 81 -23.16 4.64 -0.59
N THR A 82 -22.59 3.45 -0.78
CA THR A 82 -23.27 2.19 -0.47
C THR A 82 -23.47 1.99 1.03
N VAL A 83 -22.48 2.34 1.86
CA VAL A 83 -22.55 2.17 3.33
C VAL A 83 -23.36 3.26 4.02
N THR A 84 -23.64 4.38 3.35
CA THR A 84 -24.49 5.46 3.92
C THR A 84 -25.89 5.47 3.33
N LYS A 85 -26.06 5.18 2.04
CA LYS A 85 -27.34 5.26 1.32
C LYS A 85 -27.94 3.91 0.93
N GLY A 86 -27.20 2.82 1.14
CA GLY A 86 -27.65 1.48 0.75
C GLY A 86 -27.53 1.21 -0.76
N LEU A 87 -27.92 0.01 -1.17
CA LEU A 87 -27.88 -0.44 -2.57
C LEU A 87 -29.13 0.00 -3.36
N ASP A 88 -30.27 0.07 -2.68
CA ASP A 88 -31.53 0.52 -3.27
C ASP A 88 -31.69 2.02 -3.09
N LYS A 89 -31.65 2.76 -4.20
CA LYS A 89 -31.73 4.22 -4.23
C LYS A 89 -33.17 4.75 -4.22
N THR A 90 -34.17 3.86 -4.21
CA THR A 90 -35.59 4.25 -4.21
C THR A 90 -36.17 4.42 -2.81
N VAL A 91 -35.43 3.98 -1.79
CA VAL A 91 -35.86 4.04 -0.38
C VAL A 91 -35.83 5.49 0.11
N PRO A 92 -36.85 5.95 0.85
CA PRO A 92 -36.84 7.27 1.47
C PRO A 92 -35.68 7.41 2.45
N MET A 93 -35.15 8.64 2.54
CA MET A 93 -33.98 8.98 3.34
C MET A 93 -34.40 9.79 4.57
N LYS A 94 -33.72 9.56 5.69
CA LYS A 94 -33.82 10.34 6.92
C LYS A 94 -32.46 10.89 7.33
N ASP A 95 -32.46 11.95 8.14
CA ASP A 95 -31.23 12.45 8.75
C ASP A 95 -30.67 11.42 9.75
N SER A 96 -29.36 11.15 9.65
CA SER A 96 -28.65 10.28 10.57
C SER A 96 -28.39 10.93 11.93
N GLY A 97 -28.45 12.27 12.01
CA GLY A 97 -28.04 13.04 13.19
C GLY A 97 -26.52 13.07 13.39
N ILE A 98 -25.74 12.68 12.38
CA ILE A 98 -24.28 12.69 12.38
C ILE A 98 -23.80 13.53 11.19
N ASP A 99 -23.21 14.69 11.47
CA ASP A 99 -22.87 15.72 10.48
C ASP A 99 -22.10 15.21 9.26
N TRP A 100 -21.16 14.28 9.44
CA TRP A 100 -20.33 13.78 8.35
C TRP A 100 -20.98 12.64 7.54
N ILE A 101 -22.04 12.01 8.05
CA ILE A 101 -22.82 10.99 7.34
C ILE A 101 -23.94 11.64 6.54
N GLY A 102 -24.65 12.60 7.15
CA GLY A 102 -25.81 13.23 6.53
C GLY A 102 -27.01 12.28 6.53
N GLN A 103 -27.50 11.90 5.35
CA GLN A 103 -28.72 11.13 5.21
C GLN A 103 -28.50 9.61 5.09
N VAL A 104 -29.36 8.82 5.71
CA VAL A 104 -29.41 7.35 5.63
C VAL A 104 -30.81 6.84 5.30
N PRO A 105 -30.99 5.59 4.83
CA PRO A 105 -32.32 5.03 4.58
C PRO A 105 -33.21 5.03 5.81
N GLU A 106 -34.49 5.35 5.63
CA GLU A 106 -35.45 5.51 6.73
C GLU A 106 -35.60 4.27 7.60
N GLY A 107 -35.54 3.08 6.98
CA GLY A 107 -35.62 1.78 7.67
C GLY A 107 -34.37 1.39 8.47
N TRP A 108 -33.26 2.13 8.38
CA TRP A 108 -32.04 1.79 9.11
C TRP A 108 -32.11 2.21 10.57
N GLY A 109 -31.63 1.34 11.47
CA GLY A 109 -31.57 1.57 12.90
C GLY A 109 -30.15 1.38 13.44
N VAL A 110 -29.94 1.75 14.70
CA VAL A 110 -28.66 1.53 15.39
C VAL A 110 -28.72 0.23 16.16
N SER A 111 -27.73 -0.63 15.97
CA SER A 111 -27.55 -1.85 16.77
C SER A 111 -26.13 -1.92 17.33
N LYS A 112 -25.99 -2.49 18.52
CA LYS A 112 -24.66 -2.78 19.09
C LYS A 112 -24.08 -3.98 18.35
N LEU A 113 -22.81 -3.89 17.94
CA LEU A 113 -22.12 -4.96 17.20
C LEU A 113 -22.31 -6.36 17.81
N LYS A 114 -22.27 -6.46 19.15
CA LYS A 114 -22.47 -7.72 19.89
C LYS A 114 -23.79 -8.45 19.59
N PHE A 115 -24.81 -7.76 19.10
CA PHE A 115 -26.11 -8.34 18.74
C PHE A 115 -26.17 -8.82 17.28
N THR A 116 -25.27 -8.35 16.42
CA THR A 116 -25.17 -8.73 15.01
C THR A 116 -24.21 -9.90 14.80
N LEU A 117 -23.28 -10.12 15.73
CA LEU A 117 -22.40 -11.28 15.72
C LEU A 117 -23.18 -12.56 16.05
N GLU A 118 -22.75 -13.69 15.49
CA GLU A 118 -23.35 -14.99 15.74
C GLU A 118 -23.47 -15.29 17.25
N LYS A 119 -24.53 -16.00 17.66
CA LYS A 119 -24.94 -16.30 19.05
C LYS A 119 -23.95 -17.14 19.89
N ALA A 120 -22.65 -17.06 19.63
CA ALA A 120 -21.67 -17.38 20.63
C ALA A 120 -21.51 -16.16 21.54
N SER A 121 -22.26 -16.16 22.64
CA SER A 121 -21.93 -15.35 23.82
C SER A 121 -20.42 -15.44 24.05
N ASN A 122 -19.69 -14.33 23.90
CA ASN A 122 -18.23 -14.18 24.02
C ASN A 122 -17.39 -14.20 22.72
N ASN A 123 -17.89 -13.74 21.57
CA ASN A 123 -17.04 -13.52 20.37
C ASN A 123 -16.07 -12.33 20.53
N ILE A 124 -16.47 -11.28 21.24
CA ILE A 124 -15.63 -10.13 21.57
C ILE A 124 -15.82 -9.84 23.06
N LYS A 125 -14.73 -9.93 23.83
CA LYS A 125 -14.67 -9.51 25.23
C LYS A 125 -13.81 -8.26 25.29
N VAL A 126 -14.41 -7.16 25.73
CA VAL A 126 -13.66 -5.94 26.04
C VAL A 126 -12.95 -6.21 27.36
N GLY A 127 -11.66 -6.57 27.29
CA GLY A 127 -10.83 -6.81 28.47
C GLY A 127 -10.36 -5.50 29.11
N PRO A 128 -9.78 -5.54 30.32
CA PRO A 128 -9.06 -4.40 30.88
C PRO A 128 -7.76 -4.20 30.08
N PHE A 129 -7.80 -3.28 29.11
CA PHE A 129 -6.63 -2.95 28.29
C PHE A 129 -5.69 -2.03 29.07
N GLY A 130 -4.59 -2.60 29.57
CA GLY A 130 -3.60 -1.91 30.39
C GLY A 130 -2.71 -2.90 31.15
N SER A 131 -2.24 -2.51 32.33
CA SER A 131 -1.34 -3.28 33.22
C SER A 131 -1.90 -4.64 33.72
N SER A 132 -3.14 -4.99 33.37
CA SER A 132 -3.80 -6.24 33.79
C SER A 132 -3.44 -7.48 32.95
N LEU A 133 -2.79 -7.29 31.80
CA LEU A 133 -2.34 -8.36 30.91
C LEU A 133 -0.80 -8.42 30.94
N SER A 134 -0.25 -9.14 31.94
CA SER A 134 1.19 -9.39 32.04
C SER A 134 1.68 -10.16 30.81
N GLY A 135 2.95 -9.95 30.41
CA GLY A 135 3.59 -10.77 29.36
C GLY A 135 3.49 -12.27 29.63
N ASP A 136 3.41 -12.67 30.90
CA ASP A 136 3.23 -14.05 31.34
C ASP A 136 1.88 -14.68 30.94
N ALA A 137 0.90 -13.86 30.53
CA ALA A 137 -0.39 -14.33 30.02
C ALA A 137 -0.37 -14.60 28.50
N ILE A 138 0.64 -14.08 27.78
CA ILE A 138 0.77 -14.22 26.33
C ILE A 138 1.20 -15.66 25.99
N ARG A 139 0.56 -16.24 24.99
CA ARG A 139 0.80 -17.60 24.49
C ARG A 139 0.98 -17.57 22.98
N SER A 140 1.57 -18.63 22.43
CA SER A 140 1.73 -18.85 20.99
C SER A 140 0.46 -19.35 20.30
N SER A 141 -0.59 -19.70 21.06
CA SER A 141 -1.89 -20.13 20.55
C SER A 141 -2.99 -19.87 21.59
N GLY A 142 -4.25 -19.79 21.12
CA GLY A 142 -5.42 -19.55 21.98
C GLY A 142 -6.36 -18.50 21.41
N LYS A 143 -6.92 -17.64 22.27
CA LYS A 143 -7.79 -16.53 21.86
C LYS A 143 -6.94 -15.33 21.47
N TRP A 144 -7.18 -14.80 20.27
CA TRP A 144 -6.46 -13.64 19.75
C TRP A 144 -6.76 -12.39 20.59
N VAL A 145 -5.70 -11.74 21.07
CA VAL A 145 -5.76 -10.40 21.65
C VAL A 145 -5.49 -9.35 20.57
N TYR A 146 -6.49 -8.50 20.33
CA TYR A 146 -6.33 -7.34 19.45
C TYR A 146 -5.65 -6.20 20.23
N ASN A 147 -4.40 -5.85 19.88
CA ASN A 147 -3.57 -4.87 20.59
C ASN A 147 -3.21 -3.66 19.72
N GLN A 148 -2.49 -2.68 20.27
CA GLN A 148 -2.11 -1.46 19.54
C GLN A 148 -1.19 -1.74 18.34
N ARG A 149 -0.33 -2.77 18.39
CA ARG A 149 0.52 -3.14 17.25
C ARG A 149 -0.30 -3.61 16.06
N ASN A 150 -1.40 -4.35 16.27
CA ASN A 150 -2.28 -4.74 15.15
C ASN A 150 -2.75 -3.52 14.35
N VAL A 151 -3.03 -2.40 15.03
CA VAL A 151 -3.42 -1.13 14.39
C VAL A 151 -2.22 -0.43 13.74
N LEU A 152 -1.09 -0.34 14.44
CA LEU A 152 0.11 0.34 13.95
C LEU A 152 0.73 -0.35 12.72
N ASP A 153 0.71 -1.68 12.73
CA ASP A 153 1.26 -2.52 11.67
C ASP A 153 0.25 -2.74 10.53
N ASN A 154 -0.97 -2.22 10.67
CA ASN A 154 -2.07 -2.40 9.72
C ASN A 154 -2.34 -3.90 9.42
N ASN A 155 -2.19 -4.76 10.44
CA ASN A 155 -2.33 -6.21 10.35
C ASN A 155 -3.52 -6.71 11.17
N PHE A 156 -4.61 -7.00 10.46
CA PHE A 156 -5.88 -7.46 11.02
C PHE A 156 -6.17 -8.94 10.71
N THR A 157 -5.22 -9.63 10.08
CA THR A 157 -5.38 -11.02 9.60
C THR A 157 -4.47 -12.00 10.30
N GLU A 158 -3.32 -11.55 10.80
CA GLU A 158 -2.32 -12.37 11.47
C GLU A 158 -1.96 -11.80 12.85
N THR A 159 -1.52 -12.70 13.74
CA THR A 159 -1.15 -12.33 15.10
C THR A 159 -0.20 -13.35 15.71
N ASP A 160 0.68 -12.85 16.59
CA ASP A 160 1.53 -13.62 17.47
C ASP A 160 1.05 -13.58 18.94
N THR A 161 0.01 -12.79 19.22
CA THR A 161 -0.42 -12.47 20.58
C THR A 161 -1.74 -13.17 20.90
N PHE A 162 -1.64 -14.25 21.68
CA PHE A 162 -2.78 -15.03 22.16
C PHE A 162 -2.84 -15.10 23.67
N ILE A 163 -4.03 -15.41 24.22
CA ILE A 163 -4.24 -15.76 25.62
C ILE A 163 -4.97 -17.10 25.75
N SER A 164 -4.85 -17.74 26.90
CA SER A 164 -5.54 -19.01 27.18
C SER A 164 -7.06 -18.83 27.35
N ASP A 165 -7.82 -19.90 27.11
CA ASP A 165 -9.27 -19.91 27.33
C ASP A 165 -9.67 -19.63 28.78
N ALA A 166 -8.85 -20.06 29.74
CA ALA A 166 -9.06 -19.76 31.15
C ALA A 166 -9.02 -18.25 31.40
N LYS A 167 -7.96 -17.58 30.90
CA LYS A 167 -7.78 -16.13 31.03
C LYS A 167 -8.84 -15.32 30.27
N TRP A 168 -9.38 -15.87 29.17
CA TRP A 168 -10.50 -15.26 28.46
C TRP A 168 -11.82 -15.34 29.24
N LYS A 169 -12.01 -16.39 30.03
CA LYS A 169 -13.22 -16.59 30.83
C LYS A 169 -13.21 -15.78 32.12
N ASP A 170 -12.04 -15.61 32.75
CA ASP A 170 -11.81 -14.69 33.90
C ASP A 170 -12.29 -13.27 33.61
#